data_AF-A0A534XEG9-F1
#
_entry.id   AF-A0A534XEG9-F1
#
_cell.length_a   1.000
_cell.length_b   1.000
_cell.length_c   1.000
_cell.angle_alpha   90.00
_cell.angle_beta   90.00
_cell.angle_gamma   90.00
#
_symmetry.space_group_name_H-M   'P 1'
#
loop_
_entity.id
_entity.type
_entity.pdbx_description
1 polymer ?
#
loop_
_entity_poly.entity_id
_entity_poly.type
_entity_poly.pdbx_seq_one_letter_code
_entity_poly.pdbx_strand_id
1 'polypeptide(L)'
;MSVKGEVIDTFCYTTMGAKGPSHKQCGIDCAHKGIPVGLLESTGKMHILLPTKDKTALSDDVINRMGETVTVTGHEHMKGGLAFLTAESVK
;
A
#
# COMPACT_ATOMS: atom_id res chain seq x y z
N MET A 1 -8.72 -7.62 -10.38
CA MET A 1 -8.87 -6.21 -10.83
C MET A 1 -7.52 -5.50 -10.69
N SER A 2 -7.32 -4.36 -11.34
CA SER A 2 -6.06 -3.62 -11.27
C SER A 2 -6.33 -2.18 -10.85
N VAL A 3 -5.62 -1.71 -9.83
CA VAL A 3 -5.74 -0.35 -9.27
C VAL A 3 -4.40 0.35 -9.45
N LYS A 4 -4.44 1.58 -9.98
CA LYS A 4 -3.25 2.41 -10.11
C LYS A 4 -3.19 3.41 -8.96
N GLY A 5 -2.06 3.48 -8.28
CA GLY A 5 -1.87 4.43 -7.18
C GLY A 5 -0.44 4.44 -6.67
N GLU A 6 -0.18 5.35 -5.74
CA GLU A 6 1.10 5.45 -5.05
C GLU A 6 1.13 4.49 -3.86
N VAL A 7 2.20 3.69 -3.73
CA VAL A 7 2.41 2.88 -2.54
C VAL A 7 2.85 3.79 -1.39
N ILE A 8 2.11 3.78 -0.30
CA ILE A 8 2.33 4.69 0.85
C ILE A 8 2.42 3.93 2.16
N ASP A 9 3.15 4.51 3.12
CA ASP A 9 3.06 4.12 4.52
C ASP A 9 1.84 4.80 5.14
N THR A 10 0.93 4.01 5.73
CA THR A 10 -0.33 4.57 6.23
C THR A 10 -0.14 5.48 7.45
N PHE A 11 0.88 5.25 8.27
CA PHE A 11 1.16 6.09 9.43
C PHE A 11 1.65 7.48 9.03
N CYS A 12 2.73 7.53 8.25
CA CYS A 12 3.37 8.76 7.83
C CYS A 12 2.49 9.59 6.89
N TYR A 13 1.75 8.94 5.99
CA TYR A 13 0.77 9.62 5.17
C TYR A 13 -0.33 10.26 6.03
N THR A 14 -0.89 9.53 7.00
CA THR A 14 -2.03 10.02 7.79
C THR A 14 -1.63 11.10 8.78
N THR A 15 -0.48 10.94 9.45
CA THR A 15 -0.07 11.82 10.56
C THR A 15 0.74 13.03 10.10
N MET A 16 1.45 12.92 8.98
CA MET A 16 2.38 13.94 8.50
C MET A 16 2.13 14.35 7.03
N GLY A 17 1.25 13.66 6.30
CA GLY A 17 1.07 13.87 4.87
C GLY A 17 2.25 13.41 4.02
N ALA A 18 3.20 12.67 4.60
CA ALA A 18 4.43 12.24 3.95
C ALA A 18 4.16 11.13 2.93
N LYS A 19 4.71 11.29 1.73
CA LYS A 19 4.61 10.37 0.59
C LYS A 19 5.64 10.75 -0.47
N GLY A 20 5.75 9.94 -1.51
CA GLY A 20 6.60 10.16 -2.67
C GLY A 20 8.02 9.59 -2.49
N PRO A 21 8.88 9.73 -3.52
CA PRO A 21 10.18 9.07 -3.56
C PRO A 21 11.11 9.43 -2.41
N SER A 22 11.03 10.66 -1.88
CA SER A 22 11.83 11.11 -0.74
C SER A 22 11.47 10.39 0.57
N HIS A 23 10.28 9.80 0.66
CA HIS A 23 9.80 9.08 1.84
C HIS A 23 9.99 7.55 1.72
N LYS A 24 10.55 7.06 0.61
CA LYS A 24 10.67 5.63 0.30
C LYS A 24 11.29 4.82 1.43
N GLN A 25 12.50 5.17 1.88
CA GLN A 25 13.21 4.38 2.89
C GLN A 25 12.47 4.34 4.22
N CYS A 26 11.96 5.48 4.68
CA CYS A 26 11.20 5.55 5.92
C CYS A 26 9.94 4.68 5.86
N GLY A 27 9.21 4.72 4.74
CA GLY A 27 8.02 3.90 4.60
C GLY A 27 8.32 2.40 4.51
N ILE A 28 9.42 2.00 3.86
CA ILE A 28 9.89 0.60 3.86
C ILE A 28 10.17 0.13 5.30
N ASP A 29 10.88 0.95 6.08
CA ASP A 29 11.20 0.63 7.47
C ASP A 29 9.91 0.49 8.31
N CYS A 30 8.93 1.37 8.11
CA CYS A 30 7.61 1.30 8.76
C CYS A 30 6.85 0.02 8.40
N ALA A 31 6.84 -0.37 7.11
CA ALA A 31 6.20 -1.60 6.65
C ALA A 31 6.81 -2.84 7.31
N HIS A 32 8.15 -2.90 7.42
CA HIS A 32 8.85 -3.99 8.12
C HIS A 32 8.60 -4.01 9.64
N LYS A 33 8.13 -2.92 10.23
CA LYS A 33 7.66 -2.87 11.62
C LYS A 33 6.18 -3.25 11.79
N GLY A 34 5.50 -3.60 10.70
CA GLY A 34 4.11 -4.06 10.70
C GLY A 34 3.08 -2.94 10.53
N ILE A 35 3.51 -1.73 10.17
CA ILE A 35 2.57 -0.67 9.79
C ILE A 35 1.92 -1.06 8.45
N PRO A 36 0.59 -0.97 8.31
CA PRO A 36 -0.07 -1.29 7.05
C PRO A 36 0.42 -0.41 5.90
N VAL A 37 0.59 -1.02 4.73
CA VAL A 37 0.89 -0.31 3.49
C VAL A 37 -0.40 0.01 2.76
N GLY A 38 -0.50 1.22 2.23
CA GLY A 38 -1.62 1.68 1.45
C GLY A 38 -1.29 1.84 -0.03
N LEU A 39 -2.32 1.86 -0.87
CA LEU A 39 -2.26 2.30 -2.26
C LEU A 39 -3.18 3.51 -2.41
N LEU A 40 -2.59 4.68 -2.67
CA LEU A 40 -3.29 5.95 -2.82
C LEU A 40 -3.56 6.24 -4.30
N GLU A 41 -4.82 6.18 -4.70
CA GLU A 41 -5.23 6.58 -6.05
C GLU A 41 -5.13 8.10 -6.24
N SER A 42 -5.06 8.55 -7.50
CA SER A 42 -5.08 9.99 -7.84
C SER A 42 -6.38 10.70 -7.43
N THR A 43 -7.46 9.93 -7.21
CA THR A 43 -8.75 10.42 -6.71
C THR A 43 -8.75 10.69 -5.20
N GLY A 44 -7.69 10.31 -4.49
CA GLY A 44 -7.59 10.38 -3.04
C GLY A 44 -8.18 9.15 -2.32
N LYS A 45 -8.75 8.18 -3.05
CA LYS A 45 -9.17 6.90 -2.46
C LYS A 45 -7.92 6.09 -2.07
N MET A 46 -7.90 5.58 -0.84
CA MET A 46 -6.83 4.72 -0.33
C MET A 46 -7.35 3.29 -0.19
N HIS A 47 -6.54 2.33 -0.62
CA HIS A 47 -6.73 0.90 -0.35
C HIS A 47 -5.67 0.42 0.63
N ILE A 48 -6.07 -0.29 1.67
CA ILE A 48 -5.11 -1.00 2.53
C ILE A 48 -4.69 -2.29 1.81
N LEU A 49 -3.38 -2.45 1.58
CA LEU A 49 -2.85 -3.61 0.90
C LEU A 49 -2.74 -4.80 1.83
N LEU A 50 -3.28 -5.93 1.39
CA LEU A 50 -3.27 -7.19 2.11
C LEU A 50 -2.43 -8.22 1.37
N PRO A 51 -1.79 -9.16 2.09
CA PRO A 51 -1.26 -10.37 1.47
C PRO A 51 -2.40 -11.23 0.89
N THR A 52 -2.05 -12.13 -0.02
CA THR A 52 -3.02 -13.07 -0.63
C THR A 52 -3.37 -14.25 0.27
N LYS A 53 -2.69 -14.43 1.41
CA LYS A 53 -2.89 -15.52 2.36
C LYS A 53 -2.83 -15.03 3.81
N ASP A 54 -3.50 -15.75 4.71
CA ASP A 54 -3.42 -15.50 6.14
C ASP A 54 -2.01 -15.81 6.68
N LYS A 55 -1.60 -15.09 7.73
CA LYS A 55 -0.32 -15.28 8.43
C LYS A 55 0.92 -15.12 7.53
N THR A 56 0.81 -14.37 6.45
CA THR A 56 1.95 -13.95 5.62
C THR A 56 2.10 -12.44 5.64
N ALA A 57 3.32 -11.95 5.42
CA ALA A 57 3.56 -10.53 5.20
C ALA A 57 3.12 -10.11 3.78
N LEU A 58 2.93 -8.81 3.58
CA LEU A 58 2.84 -8.25 2.24
C LEU A 58 4.18 -8.49 1.51
N SER A 59 4.12 -8.70 0.19
CA SER A 59 5.33 -8.97 -0.60
C SER A 59 6.34 -7.82 -0.51
N ASP A 60 7.62 -8.16 -0.35
CA ASP A 60 8.72 -7.19 -0.41
C ASP A 60 8.77 -6.45 -1.75
N ASP A 61 8.31 -7.07 -2.84
CA ASP A 61 8.21 -6.41 -4.14
C ASP A 61 7.24 -5.22 -4.10
N VAL A 62 6.18 -5.31 -3.31
CA VAL A 62 5.22 -4.21 -3.10
C VAL A 62 5.82 -3.18 -2.15
N ILE A 63 6.41 -3.63 -1.04
CA ILE A 63 7.03 -2.75 -0.03
C ILE A 63 8.15 -1.91 -0.66
N ASN A 64 9.00 -2.52 -1.49
CA ASN A 64 10.11 -1.84 -2.18
C ASN A 64 9.66 -0.80 -3.22
N ARG A 65 8.36 -0.71 -3.52
CA ARG A 65 7.75 0.32 -4.37
C ARG A 65 7.23 1.51 -3.58
N MET A 66 7.54 1.60 -2.29
CA MET A 66 7.14 2.73 -1.45
C MET A 66 7.50 4.08 -2.09
N GLY A 67 6.52 4.98 -2.14
CA GLY A 67 6.63 6.30 -2.77
C GLY A 67 6.58 6.29 -4.30
N GLU A 68 6.42 5.13 -4.94
CA GLU A 68 6.26 5.00 -6.39
C GLU A 68 4.79 4.84 -6.77
N THR A 69 4.40 5.40 -7.92
CA THR A 69 3.11 5.11 -8.54
C THR A 69 3.21 3.82 -9.34
N VAL A 70 2.42 2.83 -8.94
CA VAL A 70 2.37 1.48 -9.52
C VAL A 70 0.96 1.08 -9.88
N THR A 71 0.82 -0.02 -10.60
CA THR A 71 -0.44 -0.73 -10.80
C THR A 71 -0.40 -2.03 -10.00
N VAL A 72 -1.25 -2.13 -8.97
CA VAL A 72 -1.43 -3.36 -8.19
C VAL A 72 -2.60 -4.14 -8.76
N THR A 73 -2.39 -5.43 -9.01
CA THR A 73 -3.46 -6.36 -9.40
C THR A 73 -3.82 -7.27 -8.24
N GLY A 74 -5.13 -7.48 -8.04
CA GLY A 74 -5.66 -8.49 -7.13
C GLY A 74 -7.16 -8.31 -6.86
N HIS A 75 -7.61 -8.60 -5.64
CA HIS A 75 -9.03 -8.56 -5.28
C HIS A 75 -9.35 -7.42 -4.31
N GLU A 76 -10.28 -6.56 -4.71
CA GLU A 76 -10.79 -5.49 -3.86
C GLU A 76 -11.82 -6.05 -2.86
N HIS A 77 -11.76 -5.56 -1.63
CA HIS A 77 -12.71 -5.84 -0.58
C HIS A 77 -13.15 -4.52 0.07
N MET A 78 -14.46 -4.36 0.25
CA MET A 78 -15.03 -3.28 1.04
C MET A 78 -15.58 -3.85 2.35
N LYS A 79 -15.07 -3.38 3.49
CA LYS A 79 -15.51 -3.85 4.81
C LYS A 79 -15.37 -2.73 5.84
N GLY A 80 -16.41 -2.48 6.63
CA GLY A 80 -16.37 -1.47 7.70
C GLY A 80 -16.10 -0.04 7.21
N GLY A 81 -16.50 0.29 5.97
CA GLY A 81 -16.22 1.60 5.36
C GLY A 81 -14.80 1.77 4.83
N LEU A 82 -13.95 0.75 4.92
CA LEU A 82 -12.59 0.75 4.41
C LEU A 82 -12.48 -0.06 3.12
N ALA A 83 -11.60 0.38 2.23
CA ALA A 83 -11.20 -0.35 1.04
C ALA A 83 -9.91 -1.14 1.32
N PHE A 84 -9.91 -2.41 0.96
CA PHE A 84 -8.76 -3.29 1.03
C PHE A 84 -8.50 -3.87 -0.36
N LEU A 85 -7.25 -4.20 -0.65
CA LEU A 85 -6.86 -4.86 -1.89
C LEU A 85 -5.84 -5.95 -1.57
N THR A 86 -6.16 -7.20 -1.84
CA THR A 86 -5.13 -8.25 -1.82
C THR A 86 -4.17 -7.99 -2.98
N ALA A 87 -2.87 -7.96 -2.70
CA ALA A 87 -1.86 -7.64 -3.70
C ALA A 87 -1.26 -8.94 -4.27
N GLU A 88 -1.70 -9.33 -5.48
CA GLU A 88 -1.20 -10.52 -6.18
C GLU A 88 0.04 -10.20 -7.02
N SER A 89 0.07 -9.01 -7.63
CA SER A 89 1.23 -8.52 -8.38
C SER A 89 1.27 -7.00 -8.43
N VAL A 90 2.47 -6.46 -8.64
CA VAL A 90 2.75 -5.03 -8.77
C VAL A 90 3.56 -4.76 -10.04
N LYS A 91 3.19 -3.71 -10.78
CA LYS A 91 3.86 -3.28 -12.02
C LYS A 91 4.09 -1.77 -12.03
#